data_AF-A0A6N7PNZ0-F1
#
_entry.id   AF-A0A6N7PNZ0-F1
#
_cell.length_a   1.000
_cell.length_b   1.000
_cell.length_c   1.000
_cell.angle_alpha   90.00
_cell.angle_beta   90.00
_cell.angle_gamma   90.00
#
_symmetry.space_group_name_H-M   'P 1'
#
loop_
_entity.id
_entity.type
_entity.pdbx_description
1 polymer ?
#
loop_
_entity_poly.entity_id
_entity_poly.type
_entity_poly.pdbx_seq_one_letter_code
_entity_poly.pdbx_strand_id
1 'polypeptide(L)'
;MSGFSLVQFMCEGGWGMYPVLAAGSAALGAAVRYALAPDRGKLAFTAALSVTTVIATITGVWTNVGAVMSFLEDPARASDAEITRTLFQGLKEAGRPGTLAGPLLTLVAIVVSVGVLRSARIGAKGGEGEKSAKGTESRSVMA
;
A
#
# COMPACT_ATOMS: atom_id res chain seq x y z
N MET A 1 -16.64 -3.15 26.84
CA MET A 1 -15.85 -3.18 25.60
C MET A 1 -14.73 -2.17 25.77
N SER A 2 -13.50 -2.62 26.01
CA SER A 2 -12.32 -1.72 26.03
C SER A 2 -12.21 -1.04 24.67
N GLY A 3 -12.10 0.29 24.67
CA GLY A 3 -12.02 1.09 23.45
C GLY A 3 -10.80 0.72 22.61
N PHE A 4 -10.97 0.71 21.29
CA PHE A 4 -9.86 0.57 20.37
C PHE A 4 -8.86 1.74 20.56
N SER A 5 -7.58 1.42 20.77
CA SER A 5 -6.50 2.39 20.85
C SER A 5 -5.48 2.14 19.75
N LEU A 6 -5.20 3.17 18.93
CA LEU A 6 -4.17 3.12 17.90
C LEU A 6 -2.79 2.82 18.48
N VAL A 7 -2.49 3.37 19.66
CA VAL A 7 -1.20 3.13 20.34
C VAL A 7 -1.05 1.67 20.69
N GLN A 8 -2.09 1.05 21.26
CA GLN A 8 -2.06 -0.37 21.58
C GLN A 8 -1.95 -1.23 20.32
N PHE A 9 -2.66 -0.88 19.25
CA PHE A 9 -2.56 -1.58 17.97
C PHE A 9 -1.14 -1.54 17.38
N MET A 10 -0.45 -0.39 17.46
CA MET A 10 0.94 -0.25 17.02
C MET A 10 1.91 -1.03 17.91
N CYS A 11 1.70 -1.02 19.23
CA CYS A 11 2.51 -1.80 20.17
C CYS A 11 2.34 -3.32 19.95
N GLU A 12 1.10 -3.80 19.75
CA GLU A 12 0.80 -5.21 19.48
C GLU A 12 1.41 -5.72 18.17
N GLY A 13 1.47 -4.87 17.13
CA GLY A 13 2.08 -5.27 15.86
C GLY A 13 3.61 -5.22 15.87
N GLY A 14 4.21 -4.68 16.93
CA GLY A 14 5.65 -4.63 17.11
C GLY A 14 6.37 -3.76 16.07
N TRP A 15 7.67 -4.03 15.90
CA TRP A 15 8.55 -3.21 15.08
C TRP A 15 8.14 -3.16 13.59
N GLY A 16 7.52 -4.24 13.08
CA GLY A 16 7.06 -4.32 11.68
C GLY A 16 6.01 -3.28 11.29
N MET A 17 5.33 -2.64 12.26
CA MET A 17 4.30 -1.63 12.00
C MET A 17 4.87 -0.33 11.44
N TYR A 18 6.03 0.11 11.92
CA TYR A 18 6.64 1.38 11.52
C TYR A 18 7.05 1.43 10.04
N PRO A 19 7.77 0.44 9.49
CA PRO A 19 8.12 0.46 8.07
C PRO A 19 6.89 0.34 7.17
N VAL A 20 5.86 -0.41 7.58
CA VAL A 20 4.57 -0.48 6.85
C VAL A 20 3.89 0.88 6.84
N LEU A 21 3.79 1.55 7.99
CA LEU A 21 3.18 2.87 8.08
C LEU A 21 3.93 3.90 7.23
N ALA A 22 5.27 3.90 7.32
CA ALA A 22 6.11 4.83 6.58
C ALA A 22 6.00 4.61 5.06
N ALA A 23 6.17 3.37 4.60
CA ALA A 23 6.08 3.03 3.17
C ALA A 23 4.65 3.25 2.62
N GLY A 24 3.62 2.83 3.36
CA GLY A 24 2.24 2.99 2.93
C GLY A 24 1.79 4.45 2.90
N SER A 25 2.24 5.27 3.85
CA SER A 25 1.98 6.72 3.84
C SER A 25 2.70 7.41 2.68
N ALA A 26 3.96 7.02 2.40
CA ALA A 26 4.70 7.52 1.25
C ALA A 26 4.02 7.12 -0.08
N ALA A 27 3.56 5.87 -0.20
CA ALA A 27 2.81 5.38 -1.36
C ALA A 27 1.52 6.19 -1.57
N LEU A 28 0.79 6.48 -0.48
CA LEU A 28 -0.42 7.31 -0.53
C LEU A 28 -0.12 8.74 -0.98
N GLY A 29 0.94 9.36 -0.45
CA GLY A 29 1.39 10.68 -0.89
C GLY A 29 1.78 10.70 -2.38
N ALA A 30 2.49 9.67 -2.85
CA ALA A 30 2.84 9.51 -4.25
C ALA A 30 1.62 9.33 -5.15
N ALA A 31 0.63 8.55 -4.71
CA ALA A 31 -0.65 8.36 -5.40
C ALA A 31 -1.41 9.68 -5.55
N VAL A 32 -1.49 10.48 -4.48
CA VAL A 32 -2.13 11.82 -4.53
C VAL A 32 -1.41 12.71 -5.54
N ARG A 33 -0.06 12.73 -5.52
CA ARG A 33 0.74 13.49 -6.48
C ARG A 33 0.51 13.03 -7.93
N TYR A 34 0.33 11.72 -8.15
CA TYR A 34 -0.04 11.17 -9.45
C TYR A 34 -1.46 11.59 -9.87
N ALA A 35 -2.45 11.52 -8.98
CA ALA A 35 -3.83 11.91 -9.27
C ALA A 35 -3.96 13.41 -9.63
N LEU A 36 -3.17 14.27 -8.99
CA LEU A 36 -3.15 15.70 -9.26
C LEU A 36 -2.47 16.08 -10.58
N ALA A 37 -1.48 15.32 -11.02
CA ALA A 37 -0.75 15.57 -12.27
C ALA A 37 -0.26 14.24 -12.85
N PRO A 38 -1.13 13.54 -13.62
CA PRO A 38 -0.82 12.21 -14.13
C PRO A 38 0.41 12.22 -15.02
N ASP A 39 1.39 11.40 -14.65
CA ASP A 39 2.63 11.18 -15.37
C ASP A 39 3.06 9.72 -15.18
N ARG A 40 3.65 9.12 -16.22
CA ARG A 40 4.08 7.71 -16.20
C ARG A 40 5.16 7.46 -15.14
N GLY A 41 6.08 8.41 -14.94
CA GLY A 41 7.13 8.30 -13.92
C GLY A 41 6.55 8.25 -12.50
N LYS A 42 5.56 9.10 -12.20
CA LYS A 42 4.88 9.12 -10.89
C LYS A 42 4.09 7.85 -10.62
N LEU A 43 3.47 7.26 -11.65
CA LEU A 43 2.77 5.98 -11.52
C LEU A 43 3.74 4.84 -11.19
N ALA A 44 4.87 4.77 -11.91
CA ALA A 44 5.90 3.76 -11.64
C ALA A 44 6.48 3.89 -10.22
N PHE A 45 6.75 5.12 -9.77
CA PHE A 45 7.19 5.38 -8.40
C PHE A 45 6.14 4.99 -7.34
N THR A 46 4.86 5.31 -7.58
CA THR A 46 3.76 4.90 -6.70
C THR A 46 3.66 3.38 -6.63
N ALA A 47 3.77 2.68 -7.76
CA ALA A 47 3.77 1.23 -7.81
C ALA A 47 4.94 0.62 -7.05
N ALA A 48 6.15 1.18 -7.20
CA ALA A 48 7.32 0.75 -6.45
C ALA A 48 7.12 0.88 -4.93
N LEU A 49 6.57 2.00 -4.45
CA LEU A 49 6.27 2.20 -3.03
C LEU A 49 5.17 1.26 -2.51
N SER A 50 4.16 0.96 -3.33
CA SER A 50 3.15 -0.06 -3.00
C SER A 50 3.79 -1.44 -2.82
N VAL A 51 4.71 -1.84 -3.71
CA VAL A 51 5.47 -3.08 -3.59
C VAL A 51 6.34 -3.06 -2.34
N THR A 52 7.03 -1.96 -2.06
CA THR A 52 7.80 -1.79 -0.81
C THR A 52 6.92 -1.98 0.43
N THR A 53 5.68 -1.46 0.41
CA THR A 53 4.72 -1.62 1.50
C THR A 53 4.33 -3.08 1.69
N VAL A 54 4.10 -3.83 0.60
CA VAL A 54 3.83 -5.27 0.65
C VAL A 54 5.03 -6.04 1.23
N ILE A 55 6.24 -5.75 0.77
CA ILE A 55 7.46 -6.38 1.30
C ILE A 55 7.63 -6.08 2.79
N ALA A 56 7.49 -4.82 3.21
CA ALA A 56 7.56 -4.42 4.61
C ALA A 56 6.51 -5.16 5.48
N THR A 57 5.32 -5.38 4.92
CA THR A 57 4.25 -6.13 5.58
C THR A 57 4.65 -7.58 5.80
N ILE A 58 5.15 -8.25 4.75
CA ILE A 58 5.62 -9.64 4.83
C ILE A 58 6.76 -9.76 5.83
N THR A 59 7.73 -8.85 5.79
CA THR A 59 8.83 -8.82 6.77
C THR A 59 8.31 -8.66 8.19
N GLY A 60 7.38 -7.74 8.44
CA GLY A 60 6.79 -7.54 9.77
C GLY A 60 6.04 -8.77 10.30
N VAL A 61 5.23 -9.41 9.44
CA VAL A 61 4.55 -10.68 9.77
C VAL A 61 5.59 -11.75 10.12
N TRP A 62 6.64 -11.90 9.30
CA TRP A 62 7.66 -12.93 9.49
C TRP A 62 8.47 -12.72 10.77
N THR A 63 8.81 -11.47 11.10
CA THR A 63 9.50 -11.14 12.35
C THR A 63 8.64 -11.51 13.57
N ASN A 64 7.34 -11.22 13.55
CA ASN A 64 6.44 -11.58 14.65
C ASN A 64 6.27 -13.09 14.79
N VAL A 65 6.11 -13.82 13.67
CA VAL A 65 6.07 -15.30 13.69
C VAL A 65 7.38 -15.87 14.24
N GLY A 66 8.53 -15.38 13.78
CA GLY A 66 9.84 -15.80 14.27
C GLY A 66 10.01 -15.56 15.77
N ALA A 67 9.53 -14.43 16.29
CA ALA A 67 9.56 -14.13 17.72
C ALA A 67 8.72 -15.12 18.55
N VAL A 68 7.54 -15.50 18.06
CA VAL A 68 6.67 -16.48 18.73
C VAL A 68 7.32 -17.87 18.73
N MET A 69 7.87 -18.29 17.59
CA MET A 69 8.53 -19.59 17.48
C MET A 69 9.79 -19.67 18.36
N SER A 70 10.59 -18.60 18.38
CA SER A 70 11.75 -18.50 19.27
C SER A 70 11.36 -18.48 20.76
N PHE A 71 10.18 -17.95 21.10
CA PHE A 71 9.67 -18.01 22.47
C PHE A 71 9.27 -19.43 22.87
N LEU A 72 8.59 -20.16 21.97
CA LEU A 72 8.05 -21.50 22.22
C LEU A 72 9.10 -22.63 22.11
N GLU A 73 10.26 -22.35 21.51
CA GLU A 73 11.36 -23.32 21.41
C GLU A 73 11.94 -23.71 22.78
N ASP A 74 11.85 -22.84 23.78
CA ASP A 74 12.35 -23.10 25.13
C ASP A 74 11.23 -23.63 26.05
N PRO A 75 11.25 -24.92 26.43
CA PRO A 75 10.22 -25.54 27.26
C PRO A 75 10.14 -24.95 28.67
N ALA A 76 11.18 -24.25 29.14
CA ALA A 76 11.17 -23.60 30.44
C ALA A 76 10.33 -22.31 30.45
N ARG A 77 9.98 -21.75 29.27
CA ARG A 77 9.30 -20.46 29.13
C ARG A 77 7.79 -20.56 29.00
N ALA A 78 7.27 -21.73 28.65
CA ALA A 78 5.84 -21.95 28.47
C ALA A 78 5.45 -23.34 28.95
N SER A 79 4.46 -23.43 29.83
CA SER A 79 3.85 -24.72 30.17
C SER A 79 3.03 -25.26 28.98
N ASP A 80 2.91 -26.58 28.86
CA ASP A 80 2.15 -27.23 27.77
C ASP A 80 0.72 -26.69 27.62
N ALA A 81 0.09 -26.30 28.73
CA ALA A 81 -1.25 -25.72 28.76
C ALA A 81 -1.33 -24.30 28.15
N GLU A 82 -0.22 -23.56 28.12
CA GLU A 82 -0.14 -22.17 27.66
C GLU A 82 0.36 -22.03 26.22
N ILE A 83 0.96 -23.09 25.66
CA ILE A 83 1.51 -23.11 24.29
C ILE A 83 0.42 -22.72 23.28
N THR A 84 -0.74 -23.37 23.33
CA THR A 84 -1.84 -23.10 22.38
C THR A 84 -2.30 -21.65 22.47
N ARG A 85 -2.48 -21.12 23.69
CA ARG A 85 -2.91 -19.73 23.90
C ARG A 85 -1.86 -18.74 23.36
N THR A 86 -0.60 -18.98 23.66
CA THR A 86 0.53 -18.13 23.24
C THR A 86 0.68 -18.13 21.72
N LEU A 87 0.52 -19.30 21.08
CA LEU A 87 0.55 -19.43 19.62
C LEU A 87 -0.55 -18.62 18.95
N PHE A 88 -1.80 -18.75 19.39
CA PHE A 88 -2.91 -17.99 18.81
C PHE A 88 -2.81 -16.49 19.08
N GLN A 89 -2.33 -16.10 20.26
CA GLN A 89 -2.07 -14.70 20.57
C GLN A 89 -0.97 -14.12 19.67
N GLY A 90 0.13 -14.84 19.51
CA GLY A 90 1.23 -14.47 18.64
C GLY A 90 0.81 -14.36 17.17
N LEU A 91 -0.02 -15.30 16.69
CA LEU A 91 -0.55 -15.26 15.33
C LEU A 91 -1.50 -14.06 15.10
N LYS A 92 -2.34 -13.73 16.10
CA LYS A 92 -3.17 -12.52 16.08
C LYS A 92 -2.31 -11.25 15.98
N GLU A 93 -1.21 -11.18 16.73
CA GLU A 93 -0.27 -10.06 16.72
C GLU A 93 0.54 -9.99 15.41
N ALA A 94 0.91 -11.13 14.84
CA ALA A 94 1.56 -11.23 13.53
C ALA A 94 0.67 -10.71 12.38
N GLY A 95 -0.66 -10.75 12.51
CA GLY A 95 -1.60 -10.21 11.52
C GLY A 95 -1.75 -8.68 11.54
N ARG A 96 -1.20 -7.98 12.54
CA ARG A 96 -1.36 -6.52 12.69
C ARG A 96 -0.71 -5.70 11.57
N PRO A 97 0.52 -6.00 11.11
CA PRO A 97 1.12 -5.31 9.97
C PRO A 97 0.26 -5.43 8.70
N GLY A 98 -0.30 -6.61 8.44
CA GLY A 98 -1.22 -6.83 7.31
C GLY A 98 -2.51 -6.03 7.43
N THR A 99 -3.07 -5.97 8.64
CA THR A 99 -4.27 -5.17 8.93
C THR A 99 -4.04 -3.68 8.70
N LEU A 100 -2.84 -3.16 8.95
CA LEU A 100 -2.48 -1.78 8.66
C LEU A 100 -2.23 -1.54 7.16
N ALA A 101 -1.50 -2.44 6.51
CA ALA A 101 -1.15 -2.31 5.10
C ALA A 101 -2.36 -2.35 4.18
N GLY A 102 -3.36 -3.20 4.48
CA GLY A 102 -4.57 -3.37 3.68
C GLY A 102 -5.27 -2.04 3.36
N PRO A 103 -5.78 -1.31 4.38
CA PRO A 103 -6.43 -0.03 4.18
C PRO A 103 -5.55 1.00 3.45
N LEU A 104 -4.24 1.08 3.76
CA LEU A 104 -3.32 2.00 3.10
C LEU A 104 -3.21 1.70 1.59
N LEU A 105 -3.02 0.43 1.22
CA LEU A 105 -2.94 0.01 -0.17
C LEU A 105 -4.29 0.15 -0.90
N THR A 106 -5.41 -0.07 -0.21
CA THR A 106 -6.75 0.21 -0.76
C THR A 106 -6.91 1.70 -1.08
N LEU A 107 -6.51 2.60 -0.18
CA LEU A 107 -6.55 4.04 -0.43
C LEU A 107 -5.64 4.43 -1.60
N VAL A 108 -4.42 3.89 -1.65
CA VAL A 108 -3.51 4.08 -2.78
C VAL A 108 -4.16 3.67 -4.09
N ALA A 109 -4.78 2.49 -4.15
CA ALA A 109 -5.44 1.99 -5.35
C ALA A 109 -6.58 2.91 -5.80
N ILE A 110 -7.45 3.35 -4.88
CA ILE A 110 -8.54 4.29 -5.18
C ILE A 110 -8.00 5.59 -5.79
N VAL A 111 -6.97 6.17 -5.17
CA VAL A 111 -6.38 7.44 -5.64
C VAL A 111 -5.70 7.26 -7.01
N VAL A 112 -4.99 6.15 -7.21
CA VAL A 112 -4.39 5.81 -8.52
C VAL A 112 -5.47 5.66 -9.59
N SER A 113 -6.60 5.02 -9.30
CA SER A 113 -7.72 4.90 -10.26
C SER A 113 -8.23 6.27 -10.72
N VAL A 114 -8.33 7.25 -9.81
CA VAL A 114 -8.68 8.64 -10.17
C VAL A 114 -7.64 9.26 -11.13
N GLY A 115 -6.35 9.06 -10.85
CA GLY A 115 -5.26 9.53 -11.71
C GLY A 115 -5.28 8.91 -13.11
N VAL A 116 -5.55 7.60 -13.20
CA VAL A 116 -5.69 6.88 -14.48
C VAL A 116 -6.86 7.43 -15.29
N LEU A 117 -8.03 7.62 -14.66
CA LEU A 117 -9.21 8.19 -15.32
C LEU A 117 -8.93 9.61 -15.85
N ARG A 118 -8.21 10.43 -15.07
CA ARG A 118 -7.82 11.78 -15.48
C ARG A 118 -6.84 11.76 -16.64
N SER A 119 -5.85 10.87 -16.62
CA SER A 119 -4.88 10.70 -17.71
C SER A 119 -5.57 10.32 -19.02
N ALA A 120 -6.57 9.43 -18.97
CA ALA A 120 -7.33 9.01 -20.15
C ALA A 120 -8.11 10.19 -20.79
N ARG A 121 -8.73 11.04 -19.96
CA ARG A 121 -9.47 12.24 -20.43
C ARG A 121 -8.56 13.28 -21.09
N ILE A 122 -7.34 13.46 -20.57
CA ILE A 122 -6.36 14.39 -21.16
C ILE A 122 -5.89 13.87 -22.53
N GLY A 123 -5.60 12.57 -22.64
CA GLY A 123 -5.23 11.95 -23.91
C GLY A 123 -6.31 12.04 -24.99
N ALA A 124 -7.59 11.88 -24.63
CA ALA A 124 -8.70 12.00 -25.57
C ALA A 124 -8.81 13.41 -26.18
N LYS A 125 -8.69 14.47 -25.36
CA LYS A 125 -8.74 15.86 -25.84
C LYS A 125 -7.58 16.23 -26.76
N GLY A 126 -6.38 15.70 -26.52
CA GLY A 126 -5.22 15.93 -27.38
C GLY A 126 -5.41 15.35 -28.78
N GLY A 127 -6.04 14.18 -28.89
CA GLY A 127 -6.29 13.51 -30.18
C GLY A 127 -7.35 14.18 -31.06
N GLU A 128 -8.34 14.85 -30.47
CA GLU A 128 -9.34 15.61 -31.22
C GLU A 128 -8.74 16.89 -31.82
N GLY A 129 -7.85 17.58 -31.11
CA GLY A 129 -7.17 18.77 -31.59
C GLY A 129 -6.23 18.50 -32.77
N GLU A 130 -5.47 17.40 -32.73
CA GLU A 130 -4.55 17.04 -33.82
C GLU A 130 -5.28 16.65 -35.11
N LYS A 131 -6.41 15.95 -35.00
CA LYS A 131 -7.26 15.61 -36.17
C LYS A 131 -7.91 16.83 -36.78
N SER A 132 -8.33 17.80 -35.96
CA SER A 132 -8.90 19.06 -36.46
C SER A 132 -7.86 19.90 -37.20
N ALA A 133 -6.62 20.02 -36.68
CA ALA A 133 -5.54 20.76 -37.33
C ALA A 133 -5.14 20.17 -38.69
N LYS A 134 -4.94 18.85 -38.78
CA LYS A 134 -4.61 18.17 -40.05
C LYS A 134 -5.74 18.25 -41.09
N GLY A 135 -7.00 18.28 -40.65
CA GLY A 135 -8.15 18.42 -41.53
C GLY A 135 -8.27 19.80 -42.18
N THR A 136 -7.81 20.86 -41.51
CA THR A 136 -7.81 22.23 -42.04
C THR A 136 -6.65 22.46 -43.00
N GLU A 137 -5.46 21.94 -42.70
CA GLU A 137 -4.29 22.05 -43.59
C GLU A 137 -4.53 21.35 -44.94
N SER A 138 -5.11 20.14 -44.91
CA SER A 138 -5.38 19.39 -46.14
C SER A 138 -6.42 20.04 -47.05
N ARG A 139 -7.27 20.94 -46.53
CA ARG A 139 -8.23 21.73 -47.32
C ARG A 139 -7.60 22.99 -47.90
N SER A 140 -6.58 23.55 -47.25
CA SER A 140 -5.84 24.73 -47.74
C SER A 140 -4.89 24.43 -48.90
N VAL A 141 -4.43 23.18 -49.04
CA VAL A 141 -3.50 22.78 -50.12
C VAL A 141 -4.26 22.42 -51.41
N MET A 142 -5.59 22.28 -51.35
CA MET A 142 -6.45 21.97 -52.51
C MET A 142 -7.19 23.19 -53.08
N ALA A 143 -7.00 24.39 -52.49
CA ALA A 143 -7.56 25.65 -52.97
C ALA A 143 -6.46 26.52 -53.58
#